data_AF-A0A4R0NKP9-F1
#
_entry.id   AF-A0A4R0NKP9-F1
#
_cell.length_a   1.000
_cell.length_b   1.000
_cell.length_c   1.000
_cell.angle_alpha   90.00
_cell.angle_beta   90.00
_cell.angle_gamma   90.00
#
_symmetry.space_group_name_H-M   'P 1'
#
loop_
_entity.id
_entity.type
_entity.pdbx_description
1 polymer ?
#
loop_
_entity_poly.entity_id
_entity_poly.type
_entity_poly.pdbx_seq_one_letter_code
_entity_poly.pdbx_strand_id
1 'polypeptide(L)'
;MMRLLFILIVVGSIFPARGQSVHIQSDMARTKFENDIRKADSLAGLKHFKRAFVIYKARIDDLLSGKLQVEISADQWESVLRRAADMGWRCDNTNLAVRYNNMALGTKGEKLREKIEFLAQLDVEQYYIYLPSSIGGTGHSLVVGGCSLSDTRYLIWFHKDKCFVQKFDDCESYKPAQFTDTALYNLFDSSSEEMIGEKITRLKVGYNHVMHYSITFPSDSGEVSRRFSINDVSEYKAGSKEYKRLSEVNQLDQYLHNMQTKLKLFNEYSYALIEKYNKFLNSAVERQKVGKL
;
A
#
# COMPACT_ATOMS: atom_id res chain seq x y z
N MET A 1 12.38 67.68 28.84
CA MET A 1 13.23 66.58 28.34
C MET A 1 12.40 65.30 28.32
N MET A 2 11.93 64.86 27.15
CA MET A 2 11.59 63.45 26.88
C MET A 2 11.42 63.31 25.36
N ARG A 3 12.35 62.60 24.72
CA ARG A 3 12.29 62.23 23.30
C ARG A 3 11.45 60.95 23.21
N LEU A 4 10.32 60.99 22.51
CA LEU A 4 9.60 59.79 22.09
C LEU A 4 10.17 59.35 20.73
N LEU A 5 10.87 58.22 20.74
CA LEU A 5 11.29 57.48 19.55
C LEU A 5 10.06 56.69 19.04
N PHE A 6 9.58 57.01 17.83
CA PHE A 6 8.66 56.13 17.11
C PHE A 6 9.50 55.06 16.39
N ILE A 7 9.41 53.82 16.85
CA ILE A 7 9.94 52.65 16.15
C ILE A 7 8.87 52.21 15.15
N LEU A 8 9.15 52.37 13.86
CA LEU A 8 8.37 51.77 12.77
C LEU A 8 8.67 50.27 12.75
N ILE A 9 7.70 49.44 13.17
CA ILE A 9 7.76 47.99 12.94
C ILE A 9 7.23 47.75 11.52
N VAL A 10 8.15 47.53 10.59
CA VAL A 10 7.83 46.97 9.26
C VAL A 10 7.48 45.50 9.47
N VAL A 11 6.18 45.19 9.54
CA VAL A 11 5.69 43.81 9.40
C VAL A 11 5.76 43.47 7.92
N GLY A 12 6.95 43.09 7.47
CA GLY A 12 7.16 42.51 6.15
C GLY A 12 6.55 41.12 6.14
N SER A 13 5.43 40.98 5.43
CA SER A 13 4.82 39.72 5.05
C SER A 13 5.75 38.94 4.11
N ILE A 14 6.68 38.18 4.69
CA ILE A 14 7.47 37.18 3.96
C ILE A 14 6.69 35.86 4.01
N PHE A 15 5.77 35.62 3.07
CA PHE A 15 5.40 34.30 2.54
C PHE A 15 4.56 34.55 1.28
N PRO A 16 5.02 34.15 0.07
CA PRO A 16 4.94 32.73 -0.32
C PRO A 16 6.09 32.32 -1.29
N ALA A 17 7.28 32.00 -0.79
CA ALA A 17 8.33 31.41 -1.65
C ALA A 17 8.30 29.87 -1.69
N ARG A 18 7.68 29.23 -0.68
CA ARG A 18 7.71 27.76 -0.49
C ARG A 18 6.76 26.99 -1.41
N GLY A 19 5.65 27.59 -1.83
CA GLY A 19 4.66 26.92 -2.70
C GLY A 19 5.08 26.84 -4.17
N GLN A 20 5.73 27.89 -4.69
CA GLN A 20 6.22 27.90 -6.08
C GLN A 20 7.42 26.97 -6.29
N SER A 21 8.34 26.87 -5.32
CA SER A 21 9.52 26.00 -5.47
C SER A 21 9.18 24.51 -5.52
N VAL A 22 8.17 24.08 -4.78
CA VAL A 22 7.72 22.67 -4.75
C VAL A 22 7.05 22.28 -6.07
N HIS A 23 6.18 23.15 -6.61
CA HIS A 23 5.54 22.92 -7.91
C HIS A 23 6.53 22.86 -9.08
N ILE A 24 7.53 23.75 -9.09
CA ILE A 24 8.57 23.74 -10.14
C ILE A 24 9.40 22.46 -10.08
N GLN A 25 9.71 21.95 -8.88
CA GLN A 25 10.44 20.69 -8.71
C GLN A 25 9.63 19.47 -9.16
N SER A 26 8.33 19.41 -8.86
CA SER A 26 7.47 18.31 -9.31
C SER A 26 7.31 18.29 -10.84
N ASP A 27 7.18 19.46 -11.47
CA ASP A 27 7.02 19.57 -12.92
C ASP A 27 8.29 19.17 -13.67
N MET A 28 9.47 19.54 -13.15
CA MET A 28 10.75 19.09 -13.72
C MET A 28 10.94 17.58 -13.56
N ALA A 29 10.59 17.01 -12.39
CA ALA A 29 10.68 15.58 -12.15
C ALA A 29 9.77 14.80 -13.11
N ARG A 30 8.53 15.29 -13.32
CA ARG A 30 7.58 14.70 -14.26
C ARG A 30 8.08 14.78 -15.70
N THR A 31 8.53 15.96 -16.12
CA THR A 31 9.10 16.16 -17.45
C THR A 31 10.28 15.23 -17.71
N LYS A 32 11.18 15.08 -16.72
CA LYS A 32 12.32 14.16 -16.81
C LYS A 32 11.87 12.71 -16.95
N PHE A 33 10.91 12.27 -16.13
CA PHE A 33 10.35 10.92 -16.23
C PHE A 33 9.77 10.66 -17.62
N GLU A 34 8.91 11.54 -18.12
CA GLU A 34 8.30 11.39 -19.44
C GLU A 34 9.34 11.40 -20.57
N ASN A 35 10.38 12.22 -20.46
CA ASN A 35 11.51 12.24 -21.40
C ASN A 35 12.29 10.93 -21.38
N ASP A 36 12.56 10.38 -20.19
CA ASP A 36 13.25 9.09 -20.03
C ASP A 36 12.42 7.94 -20.62
N ILE A 37 11.11 7.92 -20.38
CA ILE A 37 10.19 6.93 -20.99
C ILE A 37 10.19 7.07 -22.51
N ARG A 38 10.06 8.30 -23.05
CA ARG A 38 10.14 8.54 -24.51
C ARG A 38 11.48 8.12 -25.10
N LYS A 39 12.58 8.33 -24.38
CA LYS A 39 13.91 7.86 -24.78
C LYS A 39 13.99 6.33 -24.80
N ALA A 40 13.44 5.66 -23.79
CA ALA A 40 13.37 4.21 -23.74
C ALA A 40 12.53 3.65 -24.90
N ASP A 41 11.39 4.27 -25.22
CA ASP A 41 10.56 3.93 -26.38
C ASP A 41 11.32 4.04 -27.69
N SER A 42 12.02 5.16 -27.90
CA SER A 42 12.83 5.38 -29.09
C SER A 42 13.91 4.30 -29.24
N LEU A 43 14.62 3.99 -28.15
CA LEU A 43 15.63 2.91 -28.14
C LEU A 43 15.01 1.54 -28.42
N ALA A 44 13.83 1.24 -27.88
CA ALA A 44 13.09 0.01 -28.15
C ALA A 44 12.70 -0.10 -29.64
N GLY A 45 12.20 0.98 -30.24
CA GLY A 45 11.87 1.05 -31.67
C GLY A 45 13.09 0.84 -32.57
N LEU A 46 14.27 1.30 -32.13
CA LEU A 46 15.57 1.08 -32.79
C LEU A 46 16.20 -0.29 -32.46
N LYS A 47 15.47 -1.19 -31.77
CA LYS A 47 15.95 -2.51 -31.34
C LYS A 47 17.15 -2.48 -30.38
N HIS A 48 17.41 -1.36 -29.72
CA HIS A 48 18.38 -1.24 -28.63
C HIS A 48 17.78 -1.71 -27.29
N PHE A 49 17.26 -2.93 -27.27
CA PHE A 49 16.43 -3.46 -26.17
C PHE A 49 17.12 -3.40 -24.81
N LYS A 50 18.42 -3.74 -24.73
CA LYS A 50 19.18 -3.70 -23.47
C LYS A 50 19.25 -2.29 -22.88
N ARG A 51 19.44 -1.27 -23.73
CA ARG A 51 19.49 0.14 -23.29
C ARG A 51 18.11 0.63 -22.88
N ALA A 52 17.07 0.29 -23.64
CA ALA A 52 15.69 0.60 -23.27
C ALA A 52 15.31 -0.03 -21.92
N PHE A 53 15.64 -1.31 -21.72
CA PHE A 53 15.37 -2.04 -20.48
C PHE A 53 16.02 -1.38 -19.27
N VAL A 54 17.28 -0.96 -19.37
CA VAL A 54 17.97 -0.26 -18.28
C VAL A 54 17.23 1.01 -17.87
N ILE A 55 16.73 1.79 -18.84
CA ILE A 55 15.99 3.01 -18.55
C ILE A 55 14.65 2.69 -17.89
N TYR A 56 13.88 1.75 -18.44
CA TYR A 56 12.62 1.32 -17.85
C TYR A 56 12.78 0.83 -16.42
N LYS A 57 13.73 -0.08 -16.20
CA LYS A 57 14.08 -0.58 -14.87
C LYS A 57 14.44 0.57 -13.94
N ALA A 58 15.31 1.48 -14.35
CA ALA A 58 15.70 2.61 -13.51
C ALA A 58 14.53 3.54 -13.17
N ARG A 59 13.54 3.70 -14.07
CA ARG A 59 12.34 4.50 -13.78
C ARG A 59 11.37 3.77 -12.84
N ILE A 60 11.21 2.46 -13.02
CA ILE A 60 10.45 1.60 -12.09
C ILE A 60 11.09 1.65 -10.70
N ASP A 61 12.41 1.47 -10.62
CA ASP A 61 13.17 1.55 -9.38
C ASP A 61 13.07 2.96 -8.77
N ASP A 62 13.10 4.04 -9.56
CA ASP A 62 12.95 5.40 -9.03
C ASP A 62 11.54 5.71 -8.52
N LEU A 63 10.50 5.16 -9.15
CA LEU A 63 9.11 5.25 -8.69
C LEU A 63 8.90 4.45 -7.41
N LEU A 64 9.39 3.21 -7.39
CA LEU A 64 9.29 2.27 -6.28
C LEU A 64 10.31 2.49 -5.18
N SER A 65 11.35 3.29 -5.40
CA SER A 65 12.19 3.84 -4.34
C SER A 65 11.77 5.26 -4.03
N GLY A 66 10.74 5.80 -4.71
CA GLY A 66 10.27 7.20 -4.75
C GLY A 66 11.36 8.26 -4.62
N LYS A 67 12.52 7.99 -5.25
CA LYS A 67 13.46 9.05 -5.68
C LYS A 67 12.78 10.01 -6.65
N LEU A 68 11.71 9.54 -7.30
CA LEU A 68 10.87 10.32 -8.17
C LEU A 68 9.54 10.66 -7.50
N GLN A 69 9.39 11.91 -7.05
CA GLN A 69 8.14 12.46 -6.52
C GLN A 69 7.22 12.92 -7.67
N VAL A 70 6.83 11.97 -8.52
CA VAL A 70 5.91 12.22 -9.63
C VAL A 70 4.68 11.34 -9.44
N GLU A 71 3.50 11.96 -9.49
CA GLU A 71 2.26 11.23 -9.59
C GLU A 71 2.12 10.67 -11.00
N ILE A 72 1.96 9.35 -11.10
CA ILE A 72 1.70 8.65 -12.35
C ILE A 72 0.33 7.99 -12.27
N SER A 73 -0.40 7.98 -13.38
CA SER A 73 -1.68 7.29 -13.44
C SER A 73 -1.48 5.77 -13.44
N ALA A 74 -2.51 5.03 -13.05
CA ALA A 74 -2.48 3.56 -13.10
C ALA A 74 -2.19 3.01 -14.50
N ASP A 75 -2.69 3.66 -15.55
CA ASP A 75 -2.42 3.27 -16.95
C ASP A 75 -0.96 3.52 -17.36
N GLN A 76 -0.38 4.65 -16.92
CA GLN A 76 1.03 4.92 -17.16
C GLN A 76 1.91 3.91 -16.43
N TRP A 77 1.55 3.55 -15.19
CA TRP A 77 2.25 2.52 -14.41
C TRP A 77 2.20 1.15 -15.09
N GLU A 78 1.01 0.70 -15.50
CA GLU A 78 0.83 -0.54 -16.27
C GLU A 78 1.70 -0.52 -17.54
N SER A 79 1.62 0.57 -18.31
CA SER A 79 2.34 0.70 -19.58
C SER A 79 3.86 0.58 -19.40
N VAL A 80 4.42 1.26 -18.39
CA VAL A 80 5.85 1.21 -18.09
C VAL A 80 6.29 -0.20 -17.70
N LEU A 81 5.53 -0.88 -16.83
CA LEU A 81 5.83 -2.26 -16.43
C LEU A 81 5.77 -3.24 -17.60
N ARG A 82 4.75 -3.14 -18.46
CA ARG A 82 4.62 -4.00 -19.65
C ARG A 82 5.75 -3.80 -20.63
N ARG A 83 6.11 -2.54 -20.92
CA ARG A 83 7.25 -2.25 -21.80
C ARG A 83 8.56 -2.74 -21.20
N ALA A 84 8.74 -2.62 -19.88
CA ALA A 84 9.89 -3.19 -19.19
C ALA A 84 9.93 -4.72 -19.34
N ALA A 85 8.79 -5.41 -19.19
CA ALA A 85 8.69 -6.85 -19.39
C ALA A 85 9.06 -7.25 -20.83
N ASP A 86 8.47 -6.58 -21.83
CA ASP A 86 8.77 -6.81 -23.25
C ASP A 86 10.26 -6.69 -23.56
N MET A 87 10.91 -5.65 -23.01
CA MET A 87 12.34 -5.47 -23.20
C MET A 87 13.15 -6.53 -22.44
N GLY A 88 12.72 -6.93 -21.25
CA GLY A 88 13.37 -7.97 -20.44
C GLY A 88 13.36 -9.33 -21.14
N TRP A 89 12.25 -9.74 -21.75
CA TRP A 89 12.18 -10.97 -22.57
C TRP A 89 13.15 -10.92 -23.75
N ARG A 90 13.27 -9.77 -24.41
CA ARG A 90 14.20 -9.57 -25.55
C ARG A 90 15.66 -9.49 -25.14
N CYS A 91 15.96 -9.40 -23.84
CA CYS A 91 17.31 -9.32 -23.29
C CYS A 91 17.68 -10.54 -22.43
N ASP A 92 16.95 -11.65 -22.58
CA ASP A 92 17.12 -12.90 -21.81
C ASP A 92 17.01 -12.72 -20.28
N ASN A 93 16.43 -11.61 -19.82
CA ASN A 93 16.12 -11.37 -18.41
C ASN A 93 14.68 -11.80 -18.12
N THR A 94 14.39 -13.06 -18.47
CA THR A 94 13.04 -13.65 -18.46
C THR A 94 12.42 -13.62 -17.08
N ASN A 95 13.18 -13.86 -16.02
CA ASN A 95 12.68 -13.83 -14.64
C ASN A 95 12.16 -12.45 -14.24
N LEU A 96 12.92 -11.38 -14.52
CA LEU A 96 12.49 -10.02 -14.17
C LEU A 96 11.37 -9.54 -15.10
N ALA A 97 11.40 -9.96 -16.37
CA ALA A 97 10.32 -9.69 -17.31
C ALA A 97 8.98 -10.29 -16.85
N VAL A 98 8.99 -11.56 -16.42
CA VAL A 98 7.82 -12.21 -15.83
C VAL A 98 7.33 -11.46 -14.60
N ARG A 99 8.23 -11.05 -13.69
CA ARG A 99 7.84 -10.29 -12.49
C ARG A 99 7.21 -8.94 -12.81
N TYR A 100 7.75 -8.18 -13.77
CA TYR A 100 7.14 -6.91 -14.20
C TYR A 100 5.80 -7.12 -14.88
N ASN A 101 5.66 -8.16 -15.70
CA ASN A 101 4.39 -8.47 -16.35
C ASN A 101 3.33 -8.91 -15.32
N ASN A 102 3.71 -9.74 -14.34
CA ASN A 102 2.84 -10.14 -13.24
C ASN A 102 2.43 -8.94 -12.41
N MET A 103 3.37 -8.02 -12.13
CA MET A 103 3.06 -6.76 -11.48
C MET A 103 2.16 -5.85 -12.33
N ALA A 104 2.19 -5.93 -13.66
CA ALA A 104 1.33 -5.10 -14.50
C ALA A 104 -0.11 -5.63 -14.60
N LEU A 105 -0.28 -6.94 -14.65
CA LEU A 105 -1.55 -7.56 -15.08
C LEU A 105 -2.19 -8.47 -14.03
N GLY A 106 -1.44 -8.89 -13.00
CA GLY A 106 -1.78 -10.08 -12.22
C GLY A 106 -1.65 -11.35 -13.08
N THR A 107 -1.50 -12.51 -12.45
CA THR A 107 -1.39 -13.79 -13.17
C THR A 107 -1.97 -14.97 -12.41
N LYS A 108 -2.29 -16.02 -13.17
CA LYS A 108 -2.55 -17.36 -12.64
C LYS A 108 -1.27 -17.90 -12.01
N GLY A 109 -1.33 -18.21 -10.72
CA GLY A 109 -0.25 -18.85 -9.98
C GLY A 109 0.79 -17.91 -9.33
N GLU A 110 0.74 -16.58 -9.51
CA GLU A 110 1.54 -15.68 -8.66
C GLU A 110 1.03 -15.78 -7.22
N LYS A 111 1.90 -16.25 -6.32
CA LYS A 111 1.54 -16.40 -4.92
C LYS A 111 1.79 -15.09 -4.17
N LEU A 112 0.93 -14.79 -3.20
CA LEU A 112 1.09 -13.63 -2.31
C LEU A 112 2.50 -13.51 -1.70
N ARG A 113 3.10 -14.65 -1.32
CA ARG A 113 4.48 -14.69 -0.81
C ARG A 113 5.51 -14.22 -1.84
N GLU A 114 5.40 -14.68 -3.08
CA GLU A 114 6.31 -14.30 -4.17
C GLU A 114 6.20 -12.80 -4.45
N LYS A 115 4.98 -12.25 -4.35
CA LYS A 115 4.76 -10.81 -4.47
C LYS A 115 5.47 -10.05 -3.35
N ILE A 116 5.34 -10.48 -2.10
CA ILE A 116 5.99 -9.84 -0.94
C ILE A 116 7.52 -9.91 -1.09
N GLU A 117 8.06 -11.06 -1.49
CA GLU A 117 9.50 -11.22 -1.75
C GLU A 117 9.97 -10.30 -2.88
N PHE A 118 9.17 -10.12 -3.93
CA PHE A 118 9.48 -9.16 -4.99
C PHE A 118 9.42 -7.70 -4.52
N LEU A 119 8.41 -7.33 -3.72
CA LEU A 119 8.31 -5.99 -3.14
C LEU A 119 9.50 -5.69 -2.20
N ALA A 120 9.96 -6.68 -1.44
CA ALA A 120 11.16 -6.54 -0.60
C ALA A 120 12.44 -6.27 -1.42
N GLN A 121 12.58 -6.88 -2.60
CA GLN A 121 13.68 -6.58 -3.53
C GLN A 121 13.63 -5.16 -4.11
N LEU A 122 12.50 -4.47 -3.95
CA LEU A 122 12.26 -3.12 -4.43
C LEU A 122 12.26 -2.10 -3.29
N ASP A 123 12.79 -2.47 -2.11
CA ASP A 123 12.84 -1.65 -0.89
C ASP A 123 11.45 -1.19 -0.40
N VAL A 124 10.40 -1.97 -0.69
CA VAL A 124 9.06 -1.72 -0.15
C VAL A 124 8.95 -2.40 1.21
N GLU A 125 9.06 -1.60 2.27
CA GLU A 125 9.08 -2.10 3.65
C GLU A 125 7.69 -2.08 4.31
N GLN A 126 6.79 -1.20 3.88
CA GLN A 126 5.50 -0.98 4.52
C GLN A 126 4.38 -1.69 3.75
N TYR A 127 3.88 -2.81 4.28
CA TYR A 127 2.72 -3.50 3.74
C TYR A 127 1.96 -4.24 4.82
N TYR A 128 0.70 -4.55 4.54
CA TYR A 128 -0.11 -5.48 5.33
C TYR A 128 -1.06 -6.25 4.43
N ILE A 129 -1.42 -7.45 4.88
CA ILE A 129 -2.41 -8.29 4.20
C ILE A 129 -3.76 -8.05 4.87
N TYR A 130 -4.72 -7.52 4.13
CA TYR A 130 -6.09 -7.33 4.58
C TYR A 130 -7.00 -8.48 4.13
N LEU A 131 -7.71 -9.08 5.09
CA LEU A 131 -8.67 -10.15 4.86
C LEU A 131 -10.05 -9.69 5.34
N PRO A 132 -10.93 -9.21 4.42
CA PRO A 132 -12.31 -8.96 4.77
C PRO A 132 -12.99 -10.31 4.98
N SER A 133 -13.54 -10.58 6.17
CA SER A 133 -14.40 -11.75 6.33
C SER A 133 -15.67 -11.57 5.50
N SER A 134 -16.05 -12.60 4.77
CA SER A 134 -17.43 -12.76 4.34
C SER A 134 -18.33 -12.83 5.57
N ILE A 135 -19.51 -12.23 5.47
CA ILE A 135 -20.61 -12.35 6.43
C ILE A 135 -20.81 -13.85 6.70
N GLY A 136 -20.83 -14.26 7.98
CA GLY A 136 -21.11 -15.64 8.36
C GLY A 136 -22.42 -16.10 7.72
N GLY A 137 -22.36 -17.10 6.83
CA GLY A 137 -23.54 -17.65 6.18
C GLY A 137 -23.32 -18.30 4.82
N THR A 138 -22.28 -17.92 4.08
CA THR A 138 -21.92 -18.65 2.84
C THR A 138 -21.00 -19.80 3.21
N GLY A 139 -21.56 -21.02 3.27
CA GLY A 139 -20.79 -22.24 3.48
C GLY A 139 -19.57 -22.27 2.55
N HIS A 140 -18.41 -22.61 3.11
CA HIS A 140 -17.23 -22.90 2.32
C HIS A 140 -17.58 -24.07 1.40
N SER A 141 -17.75 -23.82 0.10
CA SER A 141 -17.70 -24.91 -0.86
C SER A 141 -16.29 -25.48 -0.80
N LEU A 142 -16.14 -26.63 -0.14
CA LEU A 142 -14.97 -27.49 -0.26
C LEU A 142 -14.86 -27.91 -1.72
N VAL A 143 -14.13 -27.13 -2.52
CA VAL A 143 -13.77 -27.53 -3.88
C VAL A 143 -12.60 -28.49 -3.74
N VAL A 144 -12.89 -29.78 -3.67
CA VAL A 144 -11.86 -30.83 -3.70
C VAL A 144 -11.17 -30.76 -5.06
N GLY A 145 -9.91 -30.32 -5.08
CA GLY A 145 -9.10 -30.21 -6.30
C GLY A 145 -9.22 -28.90 -7.08
N GLY A 146 -9.87 -27.86 -6.54
CA GLY A 146 -9.95 -26.54 -7.16
C GLY A 146 -9.68 -25.40 -6.16
N CYS A 147 -9.44 -24.20 -6.68
CA CYS A 147 -9.17 -23.04 -5.83
C CYS A 147 -10.41 -22.54 -5.13
N SER A 148 -10.26 -22.17 -3.86
CA SER A 148 -11.33 -21.56 -3.09
C SER A 148 -11.39 -20.07 -3.39
N LEU A 149 -12.47 -19.62 -4.05
CA LEU A 149 -12.75 -18.18 -4.19
C LEU A 149 -13.08 -17.50 -2.85
N SER A 150 -13.26 -18.29 -1.78
CA SER A 150 -13.66 -17.78 -0.45
C SER A 150 -12.50 -17.18 0.35
N ASP A 151 -11.25 -17.47 0.00
CA ASP A 151 -10.05 -16.97 0.69
C ASP A 151 -9.43 -15.77 -0.04
N THR A 152 -10.25 -14.76 -0.32
CA THR A 152 -9.76 -13.51 -0.93
C THR A 152 -8.88 -12.73 0.05
N ARG A 153 -7.67 -12.36 -0.38
CA ARG A 153 -6.70 -11.55 0.36
C ARG A 153 -6.37 -10.31 -0.44
N TYR A 154 -6.16 -9.20 0.23
CA TYR A 154 -5.69 -7.96 -0.39
C TYR A 154 -4.31 -7.64 0.19
N LEU A 155 -3.30 -7.56 -0.66
CA LEU A 155 -2.03 -6.97 -0.28
C LEU A 155 -2.15 -5.46 -0.46
N ILE A 156 -2.02 -4.73 0.65
CA ILE A 156 -1.97 -3.28 0.66
C ILE A 156 -0.56 -2.90 1.06
N TRP A 157 0.11 -2.12 0.22
CA TRP A 157 1.44 -1.61 0.53
C TRP A 157 1.52 -0.12 0.34
N PHE A 158 2.33 0.48 1.17
CA PHE A 158 2.62 1.90 1.17
C PHE A 158 4.02 2.09 0.71
N HIS A 159 4.19 3.06 -0.18
CA HIS A 159 5.50 3.43 -0.63
C HIS A 159 5.52 4.90 -0.98
N LYS A 160 6.17 5.71 -0.13
CA LYS A 160 6.39 7.15 -0.34
C LYS A 160 5.13 7.90 -0.72
N ASP A 161 4.22 8.00 0.25
CA ASP A 161 2.92 8.68 0.18
C ASP A 161 1.92 8.11 -0.83
N LYS A 162 2.24 6.96 -1.43
CA LYS A 162 1.34 6.24 -2.34
C LYS A 162 0.87 4.95 -1.70
N CYS A 163 -0.40 4.67 -1.90
CA CYS A 163 -1.02 3.41 -1.51
C CYS A 163 -1.26 2.56 -2.75
N PHE A 164 -0.93 1.28 -2.66
CA PHE A 164 -1.16 0.32 -3.71
C PHE A 164 -1.95 -0.86 -3.16
N VAL A 165 -2.80 -1.43 -4.01
CA VAL A 165 -3.64 -2.58 -3.66
C VAL A 165 -3.53 -3.64 -4.74
N GLN A 166 -3.41 -4.89 -4.32
CA GLN A 166 -3.53 -6.04 -5.20
C GLN A 166 -4.38 -7.12 -4.52
N LYS A 167 -5.39 -7.62 -5.24
CA LYS A 167 -6.18 -8.77 -4.80
C LYS A 167 -5.45 -10.07 -5.15
N PHE A 168 -5.57 -11.04 -4.26
CA PHE A 168 -5.15 -12.43 -4.43
C PHE A 168 -6.33 -13.33 -4.03
N ASP A 169 -6.59 -14.36 -4.81
CA ASP A 169 -7.32 -15.55 -4.35
C ASP A 169 -6.39 -16.78 -4.43
N ASP A 170 -6.90 -17.97 -4.13
CA ASP A 170 -6.09 -19.19 -4.11
C ASP A 170 -5.50 -19.56 -5.49
N CYS A 171 -6.03 -18.99 -6.58
CA CYS A 171 -5.67 -19.34 -7.95
C CYS A 171 -4.94 -18.22 -8.70
N GLU A 172 -5.33 -16.97 -8.45
CA GLU A 172 -4.96 -15.84 -9.27
C GLU A 172 -4.56 -14.65 -8.42
N SER A 173 -3.57 -13.91 -8.91
CA SER A 173 -3.38 -12.52 -8.54
C SER A 173 -4.05 -11.61 -9.56
N TYR A 174 -4.57 -10.49 -9.09
CA TYR A 174 -5.22 -9.50 -9.93
C TYR A 174 -4.25 -8.35 -10.21
N LYS A 175 -4.54 -7.54 -11.22
CA LYS A 175 -3.76 -6.35 -11.54
C LYS A 175 -3.70 -5.39 -10.34
N PRO A 176 -2.51 -4.98 -9.87
CA PRO A 176 -2.41 -3.99 -8.82
C PRO A 176 -2.82 -2.60 -9.32
N ALA A 177 -3.33 -1.78 -8.42
CA ALA A 177 -3.65 -0.39 -8.70
C ALA A 177 -3.06 0.54 -7.64
N GLN A 178 -2.63 1.72 -8.10
CA GLN A 178 -2.20 2.82 -7.26
C GLN A 178 -3.41 3.70 -6.94
N PHE A 179 -3.56 4.07 -5.67
CA PHE A 179 -4.55 5.03 -5.21
C PHE A 179 -3.86 6.17 -4.47
N THR A 180 -4.29 7.39 -4.77
CA THR A 180 -3.97 8.58 -3.99
C THR A 180 -4.92 8.66 -2.80
N ASP A 181 -4.79 7.73 -1.84
CA ASP A 181 -5.55 7.79 -0.59
C ASP A 181 -4.62 8.25 0.55
N THR A 182 -4.53 9.56 0.71
CA THR A 182 -3.68 10.20 1.72
C THR A 182 -4.17 9.91 3.14
N ALA A 183 -5.46 9.60 3.35
CA ALA A 183 -6.01 9.36 4.68
C ALA A 183 -5.55 8.03 5.27
N LEU A 184 -5.62 6.93 4.49
CA LEU A 184 -5.11 5.63 4.94
C LEU A 184 -3.60 5.66 5.13
N TYR A 185 -2.87 6.29 4.19
CA TYR A 185 -1.43 6.45 4.29
C TYR A 185 -1.05 7.21 5.56
N ASN A 186 -1.63 8.39 5.81
CA ASN A 186 -1.34 9.18 7.00
C ASN A 186 -1.69 8.42 8.28
N LEU A 187 -2.79 7.68 8.29
CA LEU A 187 -3.15 6.85 9.44
C LEU A 187 -2.14 5.72 9.67
N PHE A 188 -1.67 5.07 8.61
CA PHE A 188 -0.67 4.01 8.72
C PHE A 188 0.71 4.57 9.13
N ASP A 189 1.15 5.66 8.52
CA ASP A 189 2.44 6.30 8.78
C ASP A 189 2.49 6.92 10.18
N SER A 190 1.45 7.67 10.57
CA SER A 190 1.41 8.35 11.87
C SER A 190 1.01 7.45 13.04
N SER A 191 0.31 6.35 12.77
CA SER A 191 -0.34 5.56 13.83
C SER A 191 0.00 4.08 13.83
N SER A 192 0.81 3.54 12.90
CA SER A 192 1.16 2.11 12.95
C SER A 192 1.92 1.74 14.24
N GLU A 193 2.87 2.58 14.66
CA GLU A 193 3.55 2.44 15.96
C GLU A 193 2.61 2.73 17.13
N GLU A 194 1.73 3.73 17.02
CA GLU A 194 0.83 4.12 18.11
C GLU A 194 -0.41 3.21 18.28
N MET A 195 -0.80 2.46 17.25
CA MET A 195 -1.95 1.56 17.30
C MET A 195 -1.62 0.31 18.10
N ILE A 196 -0.40 -0.22 17.99
CA ILE A 196 -0.09 -1.56 18.55
C ILE A 196 1.38 -1.72 18.99
N GLY A 197 2.22 -0.69 18.87
CA GLY A 197 3.65 -0.74 19.22
C GLY A 197 4.51 -1.62 18.30
N GLU A 198 3.90 -2.26 17.29
CA GLU A 198 4.49 -3.32 16.48
C GLU A 198 4.01 -3.22 15.03
N LYS A 199 4.86 -3.60 14.07
CA LYS A 199 4.52 -3.63 12.63
C LYS A 199 3.40 -4.63 12.35
N ILE A 200 2.30 -4.17 11.78
CA ILE A 200 1.19 -5.04 11.34
C ILE A 200 1.59 -5.76 10.05
N THR A 201 1.55 -7.09 10.04
CA THR A 201 1.74 -7.89 8.81
C THR A 201 0.42 -8.38 8.23
N ARG A 202 -0.59 -8.60 9.06
CA ARG A 202 -1.92 -9.06 8.64
C ARG A 202 -3.02 -8.45 9.49
N LEU A 203 -4.10 -8.04 8.84
CA LEU A 203 -5.36 -7.64 9.46
C LEU A 203 -6.50 -8.49 8.91
N LYS A 204 -7.11 -9.32 9.76
CA LYS A 204 -8.32 -10.07 9.46
C LYS A 204 -9.47 -9.50 10.25
N VAL A 205 -10.60 -9.25 9.58
CA VAL A 205 -11.76 -8.60 10.19
C VAL A 205 -12.97 -9.51 10.03
N GLY A 206 -13.45 -10.06 11.14
CA GLY A 206 -14.62 -10.92 11.23
C GLY A 206 -15.86 -10.17 11.72
N TYR A 207 -17.04 -10.65 11.33
CA TYR A 207 -18.31 -10.15 11.85
C TYR A 207 -19.15 -11.31 12.38
N ASN A 208 -19.35 -11.35 13.70
CA ASN A 208 -20.27 -12.28 14.35
C ASN A 208 -21.07 -11.51 15.41
N HIS A 209 -22.03 -10.71 14.95
CA HIS A 209 -22.81 -9.71 15.73
C HIS A 209 -22.01 -8.50 16.25
N VAL A 210 -20.70 -8.63 16.44
CA VAL A 210 -19.75 -7.55 16.72
C VAL A 210 -18.55 -7.69 15.78
N MET A 211 -17.84 -6.60 15.50
CA MET A 211 -16.59 -6.65 14.74
C MET A 211 -15.46 -7.24 15.59
N HIS A 212 -14.83 -8.29 15.06
CA HIS A 212 -13.66 -8.92 15.64
C HIS A 212 -12.45 -8.72 14.72
N TYR A 213 -11.32 -8.33 15.29
CA TYR A 213 -10.07 -8.10 14.60
C TYR A 213 -9.07 -9.17 15.01
N SER A 214 -8.38 -9.76 14.03
CA SER A 214 -7.23 -10.63 14.28
C SER A 214 -6.05 -10.00 13.56
N ILE A 215 -5.07 -9.57 14.33
CA ILE A 215 -3.88 -8.87 13.83
C ILE A 215 -2.69 -9.80 13.99
N THR A 216 -1.86 -9.93 12.96
CA THR A 216 -0.61 -10.69 13.03
C THR A 216 0.57 -9.74 13.02
N PHE A 217 1.54 -10.06 13.88
CA PHE A 217 2.78 -9.32 14.10
C PHE A 217 3.99 -10.23 13.85
N PRO A 218 5.13 -9.67 13.41
CA PRO A 218 6.40 -10.36 13.46
C PRO A 218 6.88 -10.48 14.92
N SER A 219 7.56 -11.58 15.24
CA SER A 219 8.12 -11.93 16.54
C SER A 219 9.46 -12.63 16.33
N ASP A 220 10.34 -12.60 17.32
CA ASP A 220 11.62 -13.32 17.31
C ASP A 220 11.45 -14.83 17.06
N SER A 221 10.28 -15.40 17.39
CA SER A 221 9.94 -16.80 17.17
C SER A 221 9.08 -17.06 15.92
N GLY A 222 8.80 -16.05 15.09
CA GLY A 222 7.96 -16.16 13.90
C GLY A 222 6.81 -15.15 13.84
N GLU A 223 5.57 -15.61 13.65
CA GLU A 223 4.38 -14.74 13.62
C GLU A 223 3.54 -14.95 14.89
N VAL A 224 3.07 -13.86 15.51
CA VAL A 224 2.14 -13.90 16.65
C VAL A 224 0.83 -13.24 16.23
N SER A 225 -0.30 -13.91 16.47
CA SER A 225 -1.63 -13.34 16.20
C SER A 225 -2.35 -12.97 17.50
N ARG A 226 -2.85 -11.73 17.57
CA ARG A 226 -3.69 -11.24 18.67
C ARG A 226 -5.09 -10.97 18.14
N ARG A 227 -6.10 -11.34 18.93
CA ARG A 227 -7.51 -11.06 18.62
C ARG A 227 -8.01 -9.95 19.52
N PHE A 228 -8.84 -9.08 18.97
CA PHE A 228 -9.46 -7.97 19.66
C PHE A 228 -10.92 -7.86 19.23
N SER A 229 -11.81 -7.57 20.17
CA SER A 229 -13.21 -7.22 19.87
C SER A 229 -13.40 -5.74 20.23
N ILE A 230 -14.06 -4.94 19.37
CA ILE A 230 -14.29 -3.51 19.66
C ILE A 230 -15.15 -3.29 20.93
N ASN A 231 -15.86 -4.32 21.39
CA ASN A 231 -16.65 -4.27 22.62
C ASN A 231 -15.92 -4.82 23.87
N ASP A 232 -14.68 -5.32 23.76
CA ASP A 232 -13.96 -5.91 24.90
C ASP A 232 -12.90 -4.95 25.48
N VAL A 233 -13.36 -3.99 26.28
CA VAL A 233 -12.50 -3.44 27.36
C VAL A 233 -12.34 -4.50 28.49
N SER A 234 -13.19 -5.55 28.48
CA SER A 234 -13.28 -6.62 29.46
C SER A 234 -12.25 -7.76 29.34
N GLU A 235 -11.44 -7.82 28.28
CA GLU A 235 -10.53 -8.96 28.06
C GLU A 235 -9.30 -8.97 28.99
N TYR A 236 -8.98 -7.89 29.70
CA TYR A 236 -8.02 -7.94 30.79
C TYR A 236 -8.73 -8.38 32.07
N LYS A 237 -8.54 -9.65 32.45
CA LYS A 237 -8.98 -10.14 33.77
C LYS A 237 -8.44 -9.22 34.86
N ALA A 238 -9.33 -8.63 35.65
CA ALA A 238 -8.99 -7.85 36.83
C ALA A 238 -8.01 -8.65 37.71
N GLY A 239 -6.82 -8.09 37.93
CA GLY A 239 -5.75 -8.72 38.73
C GLY A 239 -4.65 -9.44 37.96
N SER A 240 -4.67 -9.49 36.62
CA SER A 240 -3.52 -9.96 35.84
C SER A 240 -2.30 -9.03 35.98
N LYS A 241 -1.10 -9.55 35.69
CA LYS A 241 0.15 -8.78 35.79
C LYS A 241 0.17 -7.60 34.81
N GLU A 242 -0.32 -7.82 33.59
CA GLU A 242 -0.60 -6.77 32.60
C GLU A 242 -1.65 -5.75 33.08
N TYR A 243 -2.77 -6.19 33.67
CA TYR A 243 -3.81 -5.27 34.19
C TYR A 243 -3.26 -4.36 35.28
N LYS A 244 -2.49 -4.90 36.25
CA LYS A 244 -1.89 -4.12 37.34
C LYS A 244 -0.86 -3.11 36.85
N ARG A 245 0.00 -3.52 35.91
CA ARG A 245 1.02 -2.63 35.29
C ARG A 245 0.39 -1.47 34.51
N LEU A 246 -0.80 -1.67 33.96
CA LEU A 246 -1.52 -0.70 33.14
C LEU A 246 -2.53 0.16 33.93
N SER A 247 -3.07 -0.35 35.05
CA SER A 247 -4.02 0.36 35.93
C SER A 247 -3.38 1.46 36.79
N GLU A 248 -2.06 1.41 37.01
CA GLU A 248 -1.33 2.40 37.82
C GLU A 248 -1.21 3.78 37.14
N VAL A 249 -1.60 3.91 35.86
CA VAL A 249 -1.28 5.09 35.04
C VAL A 249 -2.50 5.96 34.68
N ASN A 250 -3.76 5.61 35.02
CA ASN A 250 -4.96 6.34 34.54
C ASN A 250 -5.05 6.51 33.00
N GLN A 251 -4.21 5.79 32.25
CA GLN A 251 -4.04 5.91 30.79
C GLN A 251 -4.63 4.72 30.02
N LEU A 252 -5.05 3.65 30.70
CA LEU A 252 -5.49 2.41 30.07
C LEU A 252 -6.79 2.59 29.26
N ASP A 253 -7.80 3.24 29.83
CA ASP A 253 -9.06 3.49 29.10
C ASP A 253 -8.85 4.41 27.89
N GLN A 254 -8.00 5.44 28.02
CA GLN A 254 -7.65 6.31 26.91
C GLN A 254 -6.80 5.58 25.85
N TYR A 255 -5.85 4.75 26.26
CA TYR A 255 -5.01 3.95 25.36
C TYR A 255 -5.83 2.92 24.59
N LEU A 256 -6.69 2.14 25.28
CA LEU A 256 -7.56 1.15 24.66
C LEU A 256 -8.61 1.82 23.77
N HIS A 257 -9.21 2.93 24.21
CA HIS A 257 -10.14 3.70 23.39
C HIS A 257 -9.48 4.30 22.14
N ASN A 258 -8.25 4.81 22.26
CA ASN A 258 -7.48 5.35 21.14
C ASN A 258 -7.06 4.23 20.17
N MET A 259 -6.61 3.08 20.68
CA MET A 259 -6.27 1.91 19.87
C MET A 259 -7.50 1.37 19.13
N GLN A 260 -8.63 1.16 19.82
CA GLN A 260 -9.87 0.68 19.21
C GLN A 260 -10.40 1.66 18.15
N THR A 261 -10.38 2.96 18.44
CA THR A 261 -10.77 4.01 17.49
C THR A 261 -9.86 4.00 16.26
N LYS A 262 -8.54 3.94 16.43
CA LYS A 262 -7.59 3.90 15.32
C LYS A 262 -7.69 2.61 14.51
N LEU A 263 -7.87 1.45 15.14
CA LEU A 263 -8.08 0.17 14.45
C LEU A 263 -9.40 0.16 13.66
N LYS A 264 -10.46 0.75 14.21
CA LYS A 264 -11.73 0.93 13.51
C LYS A 264 -11.54 1.80 12.26
N LEU A 265 -10.92 2.98 12.40
CA LEU A 265 -10.61 3.87 11.28
C LEU A 265 -9.72 3.19 10.24
N PHE A 266 -8.72 2.45 10.68
CA PHE A 266 -7.80 1.72 9.80
C PHE A 266 -8.55 0.67 8.97
N ASN A 267 -9.48 -0.05 9.60
CA ASN A 267 -10.37 -0.96 8.89
C ASN A 267 -11.33 -0.24 7.92
N GLU A 268 -11.98 0.85 8.34
CA GLU A 268 -12.90 1.61 7.49
C GLU A 268 -12.20 2.15 6.25
N TYR A 269 -11.00 2.71 6.40
CA TYR A 269 -10.19 3.17 5.27
C TYR A 269 -9.69 2.01 4.39
N SER A 270 -9.25 0.90 4.99
CA SER A 270 -8.88 -0.30 4.23
C SER A 270 -10.05 -0.83 3.40
N TYR A 271 -11.25 -0.88 3.99
CA TYR A 271 -12.46 -1.33 3.32
C TYR A 271 -12.86 -0.39 2.17
N ALA A 272 -12.91 0.91 2.42
CA ALA A 272 -13.24 1.91 1.41
C ALA A 272 -12.26 1.87 0.22
N LEU A 273 -10.97 1.68 0.50
CA LEU A 273 -9.94 1.50 -0.53
C LEU A 273 -10.19 0.24 -1.36
N ILE A 274 -10.55 -0.88 -0.72
CA ILE A 274 -10.88 -2.12 -1.41
C ILE A 274 -12.16 -1.99 -2.25
N GLU A 275 -13.17 -1.26 -1.79
CA GLU A 275 -14.34 -0.96 -2.61
C GLU A 275 -13.97 -0.16 -3.86
N LYS A 276 -13.10 0.86 -3.74
CA LYS A 276 -12.58 1.61 -4.89
C LYS A 276 -11.83 0.68 -5.84
N TYR A 277 -10.98 -0.21 -5.31
CA TYR A 277 -10.24 -1.18 -6.10
C TYR A 277 -11.14 -2.19 -6.83
N ASN A 278 -12.17 -2.72 -6.15
CA ASN A 278 -13.12 -3.63 -6.79
C ASN A 278 -13.95 -2.93 -7.87
N LYS A 279 -14.30 -1.65 -7.70
CA LYS A 279 -14.91 -0.84 -8.77
C LYS A 279 -13.96 -0.65 -9.95
N PHE A 280 -12.68 -0.41 -9.70
CA PHE A 280 -11.64 -0.33 -10.72
C PHE A 280 -11.53 -1.63 -11.53
N LEU A 281 -11.38 -2.78 -10.87
CA LEU A 281 -11.32 -4.09 -11.53
C LEU A 281 -12.56 -4.39 -12.37
N ASN A 282 -13.74 -3.98 -11.88
CA ASN A 282 -15.02 -4.18 -12.55
C ASN A 282 -15.34 -3.08 -13.58
N SER A 283 -14.45 -2.12 -13.83
CA SER A 283 -14.65 -1.13 -14.88
C SER A 283 -14.65 -1.79 -16.27
N ALA A 284 -15.35 -1.21 -17.24
CA ALA A 284 -15.44 -1.78 -18.59
C ALA A 284 -14.06 -1.86 -19.29
N VAL A 285 -13.19 -0.90 -19.00
CA VAL A 285 -11.81 -0.83 -19.52
C VAL A 285 -10.96 -1.97 -18.98
N GLU A 286 -11.05 -2.26 -17.68
CA GLU A 286 -10.23 -3.27 -17.02
C GLU A 286 -10.77 -4.69 -17.21
N ARG A 287 -12.09 -4.88 -17.32
CA ARG A 287 -12.71 -6.17 -17.65
C ARG A 287 -12.21 -6.77 -18.97
N GLN A 288 -11.71 -5.95 -19.90
CA GLN A 288 -11.13 -6.43 -21.15
C GLN A 288 -9.67 -6.87 -21.02
N LYS A 289 -8.99 -6.47 -19.94
CA LYS A 289 -7.57 -6.72 -19.67
C LYS A 289 -7.35 -7.83 -18.64
N VAL A 290 -8.27 -7.99 -17.67
CA VAL A 290 -8.21 -9.07 -16.67
C VAL A 290 -8.62 -10.39 -17.34
N GLY A 291 -7.69 -11.36 -17.38
CA GLY A 291 -7.96 -12.72 -17.88
C GLY A 291 -7.56 -13.00 -19.34
N LYS A 292 -6.93 -12.07 -20.05
CA LYS A 292 -6.33 -12.35 -21.36
C LYS A 292 -4.82 -12.52 -21.23
N LEU A 293 -4.39 -13.78 -21.16
CA LEU A 293 -3.10 -14.21 -21.71
C LEU A 293 -3.16 -14.10 -23.24
#